data_AF-A0A535Z1M8-F1
#
_entry.id   AF-A0A535Z1M8-F1
#
_cell.length_a   1.000
_cell.length_b   1.000
_cell.length_c   1.000
_cell.angle_alpha   90.00
_cell.angle_beta   90.00
_cell.angle_gamma   90.00
#
_symmetry.space_group_name_H-M   'P 1'
#
loop_
_entity.id
_entity.type
_entity.pdbx_description
1 polymer ?
#
loop_
_entity_poly.entity_id
_entity_poly.type
_entity_poly.pdbx_seq_one_letter_code
_entity_poly.pdbx_strand_id
1 'polypeptide(L)'
;MGGACMENPLSLWHFYLRNKRKVLPVIGILALAILGVVVTDALLASARETAYATFGSYQKLILVAPRATRDQDLANPLEESLTQLRDVQLKVDSLDGPGGLSAYYDAVVALPARIRAQLPAVQQLQVDAANARYYAARLRGDLVPLSDLIVRAQRLQAEQKSFDQLVHQLSQNPGDPRPLITYLQQHQTWLNSVLPDAAQLGRLQAAVTNASSDATGLQQSLQAMSRDTANLDAAGRSVGDIPIPPSPSATIDQFKAALDRLSSSLDAIQAPQPGLDKLVADSARIPGTSFVKRDAYSNLDINLLAGNAQFDLYGFDQQGMGQLLSLYGDRVIAGRLPKADASEIALSEEIARSRQVWVGGKVGNNLNELDRLPDAFTVVGIIRGPTRLGIIPLDYMTEHYLFERRYQGLVVVPQAGHEQAVHDQLQKLIGASAFRLFDWPYIKGKIDSLIANLDTINHFLILLVTIVLALVVGLLNNLFFRQRMNEFGLLAAVGYSRWGLVLRVAWESLGVTLAAWLLGVGLGVAVLSWFNVTFMLPHGLLMNVFDWNVLALHTLPIPLMVFVFGMGTVAWQLLRLDPISIIERRD
;
A
#
# COMPACT_ATOMS: atom_id res chain seq x y z
N MET A 1 -4.73 85.29 1.71
CA MET A 1 -3.55 84.64 1.11
C MET A 1 -3.77 83.14 1.10
N GLY A 2 -4.49 82.63 0.09
CA GLY A 2 -4.73 81.21 -0.09
C GLY A 2 -3.65 80.65 -1.00
N GLY A 3 -2.64 80.00 -0.44
CA GLY A 3 -1.66 79.23 -1.19
C GLY A 3 -2.36 77.99 -1.72
N ALA A 4 -2.79 78.02 -2.98
CA ALA A 4 -3.12 76.82 -3.71
C ALA A 4 -1.86 75.95 -3.74
N CYS A 5 -1.82 74.90 -2.92
CA CYS A 5 -0.87 73.81 -3.09
C CYS A 5 -1.04 73.34 -4.55
N MET A 6 -0.04 73.60 -5.38
CA MET A 6 0.04 73.02 -6.71
C MET A 6 0.16 71.51 -6.52
N GLU A 7 -0.97 70.81 -6.48
CA GLU A 7 -1.01 69.36 -6.66
C GLU A 7 -0.31 69.08 -7.97
N ASN A 8 0.86 68.45 -7.88
CA ASN A 8 1.71 68.18 -9.02
C ASN A 8 0.85 67.42 -10.07
N PRO A 9 0.50 68.05 -11.21
CA PRO A 9 -0.39 67.44 -12.22
C PRO A 9 0.27 66.21 -12.87
N LEU A 10 1.52 65.94 -12.50
CA LEU A 10 2.34 64.81 -12.94
C LEU A 10 2.42 63.68 -11.91
N SER A 11 1.72 63.78 -10.77
CA SER A 11 1.67 62.78 -9.70
C SER A 11 1.25 61.39 -10.19
N LEU A 12 2.11 60.39 -9.98
CA LEU A 12 1.91 58.97 -10.34
C LEU A 12 0.57 58.40 -9.82
N TRP A 13 0.12 58.89 -8.67
CA TRP A 13 -1.11 58.43 -8.01
C TRP A 13 -2.39 58.91 -8.69
N HIS A 14 -2.36 60.05 -9.37
CA HIS A 14 -3.56 60.63 -9.99
C HIS A 14 -4.08 59.80 -11.17
N PHE A 15 -3.19 59.16 -11.94
CA PHE A 15 -3.60 58.30 -13.05
C PHE A 15 -4.32 57.04 -12.54
N TYR A 16 -3.77 56.38 -11.52
CA TYR A 16 -4.36 55.20 -10.90
C TYR A 16 -5.74 55.46 -10.30
N LEU A 17 -5.87 56.58 -9.58
CA LEU A 17 -7.12 56.95 -8.92
C LEU A 17 -8.21 57.39 -9.90
N ARG A 18 -7.83 57.98 -11.04
CA ARG A 18 -8.77 58.45 -12.07
C ARG A 18 -9.22 57.36 -13.03
N ASN A 19 -8.41 56.30 -13.23
CA ASN A 19 -8.66 55.26 -14.22
C ASN A 19 -8.83 53.85 -13.60
N LYS A 20 -9.39 53.78 -12.37
CA LYS A 20 -9.60 52.55 -11.59
C LYS A 20 -10.27 51.43 -12.37
N ARG A 21 -11.25 51.74 -13.22
CA ARG A 21 -12.00 50.76 -14.04
C ARG A 21 -11.13 50.01 -15.05
N LYS A 22 -9.96 50.55 -15.43
CA LYS A 22 -9.04 49.93 -16.38
C LYS A 22 -7.86 49.23 -15.71
N VAL A 23 -7.40 49.74 -14.56
CA VAL A 23 -6.24 49.19 -13.84
C VAL A 23 -6.63 48.02 -12.92
N LEU A 24 -7.77 48.10 -12.24
CA LEU A 24 -8.21 47.04 -11.31
C LEU A 24 -8.34 45.67 -11.98
N PRO A 25 -8.89 45.54 -13.20
CA PRO A 25 -8.93 44.25 -13.90
C PRO A 25 -7.54 43.66 -14.19
N VAL A 26 -6.56 44.50 -14.56
CA VAL A 26 -5.18 44.05 -14.84
C VAL A 26 -4.51 43.55 -13.57
N ILE A 27 -4.64 44.32 -12.48
CA ILE A 27 -4.14 43.92 -11.16
C ILE A 27 -4.80 42.61 -10.73
N GLY A 28 -6.12 42.48 -10.91
CA GLY A 28 -6.88 41.28 -10.58
C GLY A 28 -6.42 40.06 -11.37
N ILE A 29 -6.26 40.17 -12.69
CA ILE A 29 -5.79 39.05 -13.54
C ILE A 29 -4.37 38.62 -13.13
N LEU A 30 -3.46 39.58 -12.94
CA LEU A 30 -2.07 39.26 -12.57
C LEU A 30 -1.99 38.67 -11.15
N ALA A 31 -2.74 39.21 -10.19
CA ALA A 31 -2.83 38.69 -8.83
C ALA A 31 -3.42 37.27 -8.80
N LEU A 32 -4.48 36.99 -9.57
CA LEU A 32 -5.07 35.66 -9.66
C LEU A 32 -4.12 34.64 -10.29
N ALA A 33 -3.37 35.04 -11.31
CA ALA A 33 -2.41 34.14 -11.93
C ALA A 33 -1.22 33.84 -11.02
N ILE A 34 -0.72 34.84 -10.29
CA ILE A 34 0.31 34.66 -9.26
C ILE A 34 -0.20 33.77 -8.13
N LEU A 35 -1.45 33.96 -7.68
CA LEU A 35 -2.10 33.06 -6.74
C LEU A 35 -2.10 31.61 -7.27
N GLY A 36 -2.46 31.40 -8.53
CA GLY A 36 -2.46 30.06 -9.14
C GLY A 36 -1.08 29.39 -9.12
N VAL A 37 -0.04 30.16 -9.42
CA VAL A 37 1.36 29.68 -9.34
C VAL A 37 1.75 29.35 -7.90
N VAL A 38 1.46 30.25 -6.95
CA VAL A 38 1.72 30.05 -5.51
C VAL A 38 1.03 28.78 -4.99
N VAL A 39 -0.24 28.58 -5.35
CA VAL A 39 -1.00 27.39 -4.95
C VAL A 39 -0.39 26.11 -5.52
N THR A 40 -0.06 26.10 -6.82
CA THR A 40 0.50 24.92 -7.49
C THR A 40 1.86 24.54 -6.90
N ASP A 41 2.71 25.53 -6.66
CA ASP A 41 4.03 25.35 -6.07
C ASP A 41 3.96 24.83 -4.63
N ALA A 42 3.08 25.40 -3.81
CA ALA A 42 2.89 24.96 -2.44
C ALA A 42 2.29 23.54 -2.34
N LEU A 43 1.40 23.15 -3.26
CA LEU A 43 0.89 21.78 -3.33
C LEU A 43 1.99 20.78 -3.71
N LEU A 44 2.88 21.14 -4.63
CA LEU A 44 4.02 20.30 -5.01
C LEU A 44 5.04 20.17 -3.87
N ALA A 45 5.33 21.27 -3.17
CA ALA A 45 6.17 21.28 -1.98
C ALA A 45 5.56 20.40 -0.86
N SER A 46 4.26 20.52 -0.62
CA SER A 46 3.51 19.68 0.32
C SER A 46 3.62 18.19 -0.01
N ALA A 47 3.49 17.81 -1.28
CA ALA A 47 3.65 16.43 -1.72
C ALA A 47 5.07 15.90 -1.46
N ARG A 48 6.09 16.72 -1.74
CA ARG A 48 7.51 16.42 -1.45
C ARG A 48 7.75 16.21 0.05
N GLU A 49 7.32 17.14 0.88
CA GLU A 49 7.48 17.07 2.34
C GLU A 49 6.75 15.85 2.92
N THR A 50 5.53 15.59 2.45
CA THR A 50 4.74 14.44 2.87
C THR A 50 5.42 13.14 2.47
N ALA A 51 5.96 13.02 1.26
CA ALA A 51 6.69 11.84 0.82
C ALA A 51 7.94 11.57 1.69
N TYR A 52 8.76 12.60 1.95
CA TYR A 52 9.93 12.42 2.82
C TYR A 52 9.56 12.11 4.27
N ALA A 53 8.47 12.69 4.79
CA ALA A 53 8.01 12.41 6.14
C ALA A 53 7.47 10.98 6.28
N THR A 54 6.76 10.47 5.27
CA THR A 54 6.22 9.10 5.25
C THR A 54 7.33 8.05 5.25
N PHE A 55 8.43 8.28 4.52
CA PHE A 55 9.58 7.37 4.48
C PHE A 55 10.73 7.81 5.40
N GLY A 56 10.49 8.76 6.30
CA GLY A 56 11.52 9.34 7.16
C GLY A 56 12.14 8.34 8.13
N SER A 57 11.40 7.28 8.47
CA SER A 57 11.90 6.17 9.28
C SER A 57 13.15 5.52 8.67
N TYR A 58 13.27 5.41 7.35
CA TYR A 58 14.45 4.79 6.74
C TYR A 58 15.75 5.58 6.95
N GLN A 59 15.70 6.84 7.39
CA GLN A 59 16.90 7.66 7.62
C GLN A 59 17.85 7.06 8.66
N LYS A 60 17.33 6.32 9.64
CA LYS A 60 18.12 5.70 10.72
C LYS A 60 18.04 4.17 10.72
N LEU A 61 17.34 3.57 9.75
CA LEU A 61 17.07 2.13 9.71
C LEU A 61 17.43 1.56 8.36
N ILE A 62 17.96 0.35 8.37
CA ILE A 62 18.08 -0.49 7.19
C ILE A 62 17.08 -1.62 7.37
N LEU A 63 16.11 -1.70 6.47
CA LEU A 63 15.09 -2.74 6.47
C LEU A 63 15.52 -3.88 5.55
N VAL A 64 15.51 -5.10 6.07
CA VAL A 64 15.75 -6.31 5.29
C VAL A 64 14.43 -7.06 5.23
N ALA A 65 13.78 -7.02 4.08
CA ALA A 65 12.52 -7.70 3.87
C ALA A 65 12.73 -8.92 2.94
N PRO A 66 11.89 -9.96 3.06
CA PRO A 66 11.89 -11.07 2.12
C PRO A 66 11.52 -10.59 0.70
N ARG A 67 12.05 -11.26 -0.32
CA ARG A 67 11.65 -11.10 -1.73
C ARG A 67 10.34 -11.84 -2.00
N ALA A 68 9.32 -11.61 -1.18
CA ALA A 68 7.98 -12.12 -1.47
C ALA A 68 7.25 -11.13 -2.39
N THR A 69 6.62 -11.62 -3.45
CA THR A 69 5.68 -10.82 -4.23
C THR A 69 4.33 -10.75 -3.51
N ARG A 70 3.52 -9.72 -3.78
CA ARG A 70 2.16 -9.60 -3.20
C ARG A 70 1.34 -10.88 -3.42
N ASP A 71 1.50 -11.53 -4.56
CA ASP A 71 0.80 -12.77 -4.90
C ASP A 71 1.29 -13.99 -4.10
N GLN A 72 2.57 -13.99 -3.69
CA GLN A 72 3.11 -15.04 -2.82
C GLN A 72 2.68 -14.88 -1.36
N ASP A 73 2.53 -13.63 -0.88
CA ASP A 73 2.00 -13.36 0.46
C ASP A 73 0.49 -13.69 0.57
N LEU A 74 -0.24 -13.67 -0.55
CA LEU A 74 -1.67 -14.02 -0.62
C LEU A 74 -1.92 -15.50 -0.97
N ALA A 75 -0.88 -16.25 -1.37
CA ALA A 75 -1.02 -17.65 -1.68
C ALA A 75 -1.14 -18.46 -0.37
N ASN A 76 -2.25 -19.19 -0.21
CA ASN A 76 -2.52 -20.01 0.96
C ASN A 76 -2.25 -21.51 0.65
N PRO A 77 -1.01 -22.00 0.82
CA PRO A 77 -0.63 -23.38 0.46
C PRO A 77 -1.39 -24.44 1.27
N LEU A 78 -1.88 -24.10 2.47
CA LEU A 78 -2.75 -24.97 3.25
C LEU A 78 -4.10 -25.17 2.58
N GLU A 79 -4.71 -24.11 2.11
CA GLU A 79 -6.03 -24.16 1.47
C GLU A 79 -5.99 -24.99 0.18
N GLU A 80 -4.92 -24.85 -0.61
CA GLU A 80 -4.69 -25.69 -1.78
C GLU A 80 -4.50 -27.16 -1.39
N SER A 81 -3.69 -27.44 -0.36
CA SER A 81 -3.43 -28.80 0.13
C SER A 81 -4.71 -29.47 0.68
N LEU A 82 -5.53 -28.73 1.43
CA LEU A 82 -6.81 -29.19 1.98
C LEU A 82 -7.84 -29.46 0.88
N THR A 83 -7.88 -28.62 -0.15
CA THR A 83 -8.77 -28.81 -1.31
C THR A 83 -8.41 -30.08 -2.06
N GLN A 84 -7.13 -30.29 -2.36
CA GLN A 84 -6.64 -31.52 -3.00
C GLN A 84 -6.92 -32.77 -2.15
N LEU A 85 -6.70 -32.70 -0.84
CA LEU A 85 -6.98 -33.82 0.07
C LEU A 85 -8.46 -34.24 0.02
N ARG A 86 -9.40 -33.29 -0.01
CA ARG A 86 -10.84 -33.59 -0.13
C ARG A 86 -11.16 -34.29 -1.44
N ASP A 87 -10.66 -33.78 -2.56
CA ASP A 87 -10.96 -34.35 -3.88
C ASP A 87 -10.51 -35.80 -3.97
N VAL A 88 -9.40 -36.13 -3.32
CA VAL A 88 -8.94 -37.52 -3.23
C VAL A 88 -9.75 -38.31 -2.20
N GLN A 89 -10.08 -37.74 -1.03
CA GLN A 89 -10.94 -38.39 -0.02
C GLN A 89 -12.29 -38.82 -0.61
N LEU A 90 -12.96 -37.95 -1.38
CA LEU A 90 -14.24 -38.27 -2.04
C LEU A 90 -14.13 -39.45 -3.01
N LYS A 91 -12.97 -39.63 -3.65
CA LYS A 91 -12.68 -40.78 -4.53
C LYS A 91 -12.34 -42.04 -3.73
N VAL A 92 -11.83 -41.91 -2.51
CA VAL A 92 -11.56 -43.04 -1.61
C VAL A 92 -12.84 -43.51 -0.93
N ASP A 93 -13.74 -42.60 -0.53
CA ASP A 93 -15.02 -42.96 0.11
C ASP A 93 -15.96 -43.72 -0.84
N SER A 94 -15.84 -43.53 -2.15
CA SER A 94 -16.58 -44.32 -3.15
C SER A 94 -16.11 -45.78 -3.25
N LEU A 95 -14.95 -46.13 -2.67
CA LEU A 95 -14.40 -47.49 -2.64
C LEU A 95 -15.11 -48.44 -1.69
N ASP A 96 -15.97 -47.92 -0.80
CA ASP A 96 -16.80 -48.72 0.11
C ASP A 96 -18.21 -48.98 -0.47
N GLY A 97 -18.50 -48.46 -1.67
CA GLY A 97 -19.77 -48.58 -2.37
C GLY A 97 -19.99 -49.92 -3.09
N PRO A 98 -21.07 -50.05 -3.88
CA PRO A 98 -21.41 -51.27 -4.60
C PRO A 98 -20.27 -51.67 -5.56
N GLY A 99 -19.60 -52.80 -5.28
CA GLY A 99 -18.43 -53.27 -6.04
C GLY A 99 -17.07 -52.85 -5.47
N GLY A 100 -17.02 -52.38 -4.22
CA GLY A 100 -15.83 -51.92 -3.52
C GLY A 100 -15.15 -52.93 -2.57
N LEU A 101 -14.31 -52.45 -1.66
CA LEU A 101 -13.53 -53.23 -0.68
C LEU A 101 -14.39 -54.09 0.25
N SER A 102 -15.52 -53.54 0.70
CA SER A 102 -16.53 -54.21 1.53
C SER A 102 -17.18 -55.37 0.79
N ALA A 103 -17.66 -55.13 -0.43
CA ALA A 103 -18.25 -56.16 -1.29
C ALA A 103 -17.25 -57.26 -1.67
N TYR A 104 -15.98 -56.91 -1.89
CA TYR A 104 -14.91 -57.85 -2.17
C TYR A 104 -14.61 -58.75 -0.96
N TYR A 105 -14.46 -58.17 0.24
CA TYR A 105 -14.28 -58.94 1.47
C TYR A 105 -15.44 -59.92 1.70
N ASP A 106 -16.68 -59.45 1.54
CA ASP A 106 -17.87 -60.29 1.72
C ASP A 106 -17.91 -61.44 0.70
N ALA A 107 -17.47 -61.21 -0.55
CA ALA A 107 -17.32 -62.24 -1.57
C ALA A 107 -16.23 -63.28 -1.22
N VAL A 108 -15.09 -62.85 -0.69
CA VAL A 108 -13.97 -63.73 -0.29
C VAL A 108 -14.30 -64.57 0.96
N VAL A 109 -15.10 -64.04 1.89
CA VAL A 109 -15.57 -64.77 3.08
C VAL A 109 -16.67 -65.78 2.74
N ALA A 110 -17.50 -65.49 1.73
CA ALA A 110 -18.56 -66.38 1.26
C ALA A 110 -18.05 -67.67 0.58
N LEU A 111 -16.75 -67.81 0.33
CA LEU A 111 -16.15 -68.99 -0.29
C LEU A 111 -16.38 -70.28 0.55
N PRO A 112 -16.83 -71.39 -0.06
CA PRO A 112 -17.11 -72.64 0.64
C PRO A 112 -15.90 -73.20 1.43
N ALA A 113 -16.15 -73.72 2.63
CA ALA A 113 -15.10 -74.24 3.53
C ALA A 113 -14.20 -75.34 2.92
N ARG A 114 -14.70 -76.07 1.91
CA ARG A 114 -13.94 -77.09 1.18
C ARG A 114 -12.82 -76.52 0.30
N ILE A 115 -12.99 -75.31 -0.23
CA ILE A 115 -11.98 -74.62 -1.07
C ILE A 115 -10.91 -73.96 -0.16
N ARG A 116 -11.33 -73.42 1.00
CA ARG A 116 -10.44 -72.88 2.03
C ARG A 116 -9.39 -73.87 2.54
N ALA A 117 -9.75 -75.15 2.66
CA ALA A 117 -8.87 -76.18 3.22
C ALA A 117 -7.79 -76.69 2.24
N GLN A 118 -7.90 -76.40 0.94
CA GLN A 118 -7.03 -76.97 -0.10
C GLN A 118 -5.93 -76.01 -0.59
N LEU A 119 -5.97 -74.74 -0.19
CA LEU A 119 -5.11 -73.67 -0.73
C LEU A 119 -4.68 -72.71 0.39
N PRO A 120 -3.43 -72.82 0.90
CA PRO A 120 -2.88 -71.86 1.87
C PRO A 120 -2.95 -70.40 1.40
N ALA A 121 -2.86 -70.16 0.09
CA ALA A 121 -2.97 -68.84 -0.52
C ALA A 121 -4.34 -68.17 -0.31
N VAL A 122 -5.43 -68.94 -0.17
CA VAL A 122 -6.78 -68.41 0.11
C VAL A 122 -6.89 -67.92 1.56
N GLN A 123 -6.15 -68.58 2.47
CA GLN A 123 -6.09 -68.17 3.89
C GLN A 123 -5.29 -66.87 4.05
N GLN A 124 -4.19 -66.72 3.31
CA GLN A 124 -3.42 -65.47 3.27
C GLN A 124 -4.23 -64.32 2.67
N LEU A 125 -4.93 -64.56 1.55
CA LEU A 125 -5.82 -63.59 0.92
C LEU A 125 -6.93 -63.08 1.86
N GLN A 126 -7.48 -63.96 2.72
CA GLN A 126 -8.48 -63.56 3.73
C GLN A 126 -7.90 -62.65 4.81
N VAL A 127 -6.67 -62.94 5.27
CA VAL A 127 -5.97 -62.11 6.24
C VAL A 127 -5.68 -60.73 5.64
N ASP A 128 -5.21 -60.68 4.40
CA ASP A 128 -4.89 -59.42 3.72
C ASP A 128 -6.13 -58.58 3.42
N ALA A 129 -7.26 -59.22 3.07
CA ALA A 129 -8.55 -58.55 2.91
C ALA A 129 -9.11 -58.02 4.25
N ALA A 130 -8.95 -58.77 5.35
CA ALA A 130 -9.33 -58.32 6.69
C ALA A 130 -8.47 -57.13 7.17
N ASN A 131 -7.15 -57.19 6.91
CA ASN A 131 -6.22 -56.10 7.19
C ASN A 131 -6.58 -54.84 6.38
N ALA A 132 -6.89 -54.98 5.09
CA ALA A 132 -7.32 -53.87 4.25
C ALA A 132 -8.60 -53.21 4.79
N ARG A 133 -9.59 -54.00 5.23
CA ARG A 133 -10.83 -53.48 5.85
C ARG A 133 -10.56 -52.77 7.19
N TYR A 134 -9.65 -53.31 8.00
CA TYR A 134 -9.24 -52.71 9.27
C TYR A 134 -8.56 -51.36 9.08
N TYR A 135 -7.56 -51.27 8.19
CA TYR A 135 -6.88 -50.01 7.89
C TYR A 135 -7.81 -48.98 7.27
N ALA A 136 -8.74 -49.39 6.39
CA ALA A 136 -9.75 -48.48 5.82
C ALA A 136 -10.69 -47.90 6.89
N ALA A 137 -11.13 -48.70 7.85
CA ALA A 137 -11.99 -48.24 8.95
C ALA A 137 -11.25 -47.28 9.90
N ARG A 138 -9.97 -47.58 10.20
CA ARG A 138 -9.14 -46.75 11.07
C ARG A 138 -8.81 -45.40 10.43
N LEU A 139 -8.42 -45.42 9.14
CA LEU A 139 -8.22 -44.23 8.32
C LEU A 139 -9.45 -43.31 8.38
N ARG A 140 -10.66 -43.85 8.24
CA ARG A 140 -11.91 -43.08 8.34
C ARG A 140 -12.09 -42.41 9.70
N GLY A 141 -11.71 -43.08 10.78
CA GLY A 141 -11.75 -42.52 12.14
C GLY A 141 -10.75 -41.36 12.33
N ASP A 142 -9.52 -41.55 11.86
CA ASP A 142 -8.46 -40.53 11.94
C ASP A 142 -8.71 -39.33 11.02
N LEU A 143 -9.54 -39.51 9.99
CA LEU A 143 -9.99 -38.45 9.09
C LEU A 143 -11.13 -37.59 9.65
N VAL A 144 -11.79 -37.97 10.75
CA VAL A 144 -12.92 -37.17 11.29
C VAL A 144 -12.49 -35.73 11.66
N PRO A 145 -11.39 -35.50 12.40
CA PRO A 145 -10.91 -34.15 12.69
C PRO A 145 -10.46 -33.38 11.43
N LEU A 146 -9.93 -34.09 10.43
CA LEU A 146 -9.53 -33.53 9.14
C LEU A 146 -10.74 -33.12 8.30
N SER A 147 -11.82 -33.91 8.34
CA SER A 147 -13.06 -33.64 7.64
C SER A 147 -13.78 -32.41 8.21
N ASP A 148 -13.77 -32.23 9.54
CA ASP A 148 -14.26 -31.00 10.18
C ASP A 148 -13.47 -29.76 9.73
N LEU A 149 -12.15 -29.90 9.53
CA LEU A 149 -11.31 -28.80 9.08
C LEU A 149 -11.46 -28.50 7.58
N ILE A 150 -11.60 -29.52 6.74
CA ILE A 150 -11.95 -29.39 5.32
C ILE A 150 -13.29 -28.69 5.15
N VAL A 151 -14.31 -29.11 5.92
CA VAL A 151 -15.64 -28.49 5.92
C VAL A 151 -15.57 -27.04 6.41
N ARG A 152 -14.77 -26.75 7.45
CA ARG A 152 -14.57 -25.37 7.94
C ARG A 152 -13.84 -24.49 6.92
N ALA A 153 -12.75 -24.97 6.32
CA ALA A 153 -12.00 -24.26 5.28
C ALA A 153 -12.88 -23.97 4.05
N GLN A 154 -13.77 -24.88 3.70
CA GLN A 154 -14.70 -24.70 2.60
C GLN A 154 -15.88 -23.81 2.94
N ARG A 155 -16.32 -23.84 4.20
CA ARG A 155 -17.27 -22.86 4.68
C ARG A 155 -16.64 -21.47 4.60
N LEU A 156 -15.36 -21.30 4.96
CA LEU A 156 -14.62 -20.05 4.78
C LEU A 156 -14.50 -19.63 3.30
N GLN A 157 -14.14 -20.53 2.39
CA GLN A 157 -14.11 -20.22 0.94
C GLN A 157 -15.49 -19.90 0.35
N ALA A 158 -16.52 -20.63 0.77
CA ALA A 158 -17.89 -20.40 0.31
C ALA A 158 -18.42 -19.07 0.83
N GLU A 159 -18.09 -18.71 2.08
CA GLU A 159 -18.34 -17.40 2.66
C GLU A 159 -17.65 -16.30 1.85
N GLN A 160 -16.35 -16.45 1.56
CA GLN A 160 -15.60 -15.49 0.74
C GLN A 160 -16.24 -15.29 -0.64
N LYS A 161 -16.60 -16.37 -1.34
CA LYS A 161 -17.29 -16.28 -2.64
C LYS A 161 -18.67 -15.64 -2.53
N SER A 162 -19.43 -15.95 -1.48
CA SER A 162 -20.75 -15.34 -1.25
C SER A 162 -20.63 -13.85 -0.92
N PHE A 163 -19.55 -13.45 -0.24
CA PHE A 163 -19.20 -12.07 0.02
C PHE A 163 -18.77 -11.34 -1.26
N ASP A 164 -17.91 -11.94 -2.08
CA ASP A 164 -17.52 -11.38 -3.39
C ASP A 164 -18.74 -11.18 -4.31
N GLN A 165 -19.69 -12.14 -4.28
CA GLN A 165 -20.95 -12.02 -4.99
C GLN A 165 -21.82 -10.88 -4.44
N LEU A 166 -21.88 -10.72 -3.12
CA LEU A 166 -22.55 -9.59 -2.49
C LEU A 166 -21.92 -8.27 -2.92
N VAL A 167 -20.59 -8.15 -2.87
CA VAL A 167 -19.83 -6.96 -3.30
C VAL A 167 -20.10 -6.67 -4.78
N HIS A 168 -20.16 -7.70 -5.61
CA HIS A 168 -20.49 -7.53 -7.02
C HIS A 168 -21.95 -7.06 -7.24
N GLN A 169 -22.90 -7.61 -6.48
CA GLN A 169 -24.30 -7.19 -6.54
C GLN A 169 -24.50 -5.75 -6.03
N LEU A 170 -23.80 -5.36 -4.96
CA LEU A 170 -23.85 -4.02 -4.40
C LEU A 170 -23.12 -2.98 -5.27
N SER A 171 -22.05 -3.37 -5.98
CA SER A 171 -21.37 -2.47 -6.92
C SER A 171 -22.19 -2.21 -8.18
N GLN A 172 -23.01 -3.18 -8.62
CA GLN A 172 -23.94 -3.00 -9.74
C GLN A 172 -25.20 -2.19 -9.35
N ASN A 173 -25.67 -2.30 -8.10
CA ASN A 173 -26.84 -1.57 -7.61
C ASN A 173 -26.66 -1.11 -6.14
N PRO A 174 -25.96 0.00 -5.91
CA PRO A 174 -25.63 0.45 -4.55
C PRO A 174 -26.83 0.89 -3.71
N GLY A 175 -27.99 1.11 -4.33
CA GLY A 175 -29.24 1.50 -3.66
C GLY A 175 -30.14 0.35 -3.20
N ASP A 176 -29.81 -0.92 -3.50
CA ASP A 176 -30.64 -2.07 -3.11
C ASP A 176 -30.09 -2.75 -1.85
N PRO A 177 -30.77 -2.66 -0.68
CA PRO A 177 -30.30 -3.27 0.56
C PRO A 177 -30.60 -4.78 0.64
N ARG A 178 -31.39 -5.35 -0.28
CA ARG A 178 -31.83 -6.74 -0.21
C ARG A 178 -30.68 -7.77 -0.26
N PRO A 179 -29.64 -7.62 -1.11
CA PRO A 179 -28.47 -8.49 -1.10
C PRO A 179 -27.76 -8.51 0.26
N LEU A 180 -27.56 -7.33 0.85
CA LEU A 180 -26.92 -7.16 2.16
C LEU A 180 -27.74 -7.81 3.28
N ILE A 181 -29.05 -7.59 3.29
CA ILE A 181 -29.96 -8.18 4.29
C ILE A 181 -29.98 -9.71 4.16
N THR A 182 -30.04 -10.23 2.94
CA THR A 182 -30.05 -11.68 2.67
C THR A 182 -28.76 -12.34 3.15
N TYR A 183 -27.62 -11.71 2.85
CA TYR A 183 -26.31 -12.16 3.33
C TYR A 183 -26.23 -12.15 4.87
N LEU A 184 -26.57 -11.04 5.52
CA LEU A 184 -26.53 -10.94 6.99
C LEU A 184 -27.46 -11.93 7.69
N GLN A 185 -28.61 -12.27 7.10
CA GLN A 185 -29.53 -13.27 7.63
C GLN A 185 -28.99 -14.70 7.48
N GLN A 186 -28.23 -15.00 6.42
CA GLN A 186 -27.70 -16.33 6.14
C GLN A 186 -26.41 -16.63 6.93
N HIS A 187 -25.63 -15.60 7.30
CA HIS A 187 -24.25 -15.76 7.77
C HIS A 187 -24.01 -15.33 9.25
N GLN A 188 -25.09 -15.12 10.02
CA GLN A 188 -25.06 -14.66 11.43
C GLN A 188 -24.30 -15.56 12.43
N THR A 189 -24.13 -16.85 12.13
CA THR A 189 -23.49 -17.84 13.03
C THR A 189 -21.98 -17.96 12.85
N TRP A 190 -21.45 -17.48 11.72
CA TRP A 190 -20.05 -17.62 11.34
C TRP A 190 -19.09 -16.76 12.18
N LEU A 191 -19.50 -15.52 12.51
CA LEU A 191 -18.71 -14.50 13.22
C LEU A 191 -18.18 -14.93 14.61
N ASN A 192 -18.70 -16.02 15.19
CA ASN A 192 -18.32 -16.50 16.51
C ASN A 192 -17.31 -17.66 16.51
N SER A 193 -16.79 -18.11 15.34
CA SER A 193 -16.17 -19.46 15.25
C SER A 193 -14.78 -19.57 14.60
N VAL A 194 -14.08 -18.47 14.30
CA VAL A 194 -12.97 -18.47 13.31
C VAL A 194 -11.56 -18.30 13.91
N LEU A 195 -11.31 -18.63 15.18
CA LEU A 195 -9.93 -18.62 15.71
C LEU A 195 -9.48 -20.02 16.16
N PRO A 196 -8.58 -20.69 15.42
CA PRO A 196 -7.92 -21.90 15.89
C PRO A 196 -6.86 -21.56 16.95
N ASP A 197 -6.86 -22.28 18.06
CA ASP A 197 -5.82 -22.23 19.11
C ASP A 197 -4.66 -23.19 18.74
N ALA A 198 -3.43 -22.89 19.17
CA ALA A 198 -2.23 -23.71 18.96
C ALA A 198 -2.39 -25.18 19.39
N ALA A 199 -3.24 -25.45 20.39
CA ALA A 199 -3.59 -26.81 20.83
C ALA A 199 -4.42 -27.61 19.80
N GLN A 200 -5.04 -26.95 18.82
CA GLN A 200 -5.76 -27.60 17.72
C GLN A 200 -4.79 -28.11 16.65
N LEU A 201 -3.70 -27.38 16.40
CA LEU A 201 -2.66 -27.73 15.42
C LEU A 201 -1.93 -29.02 15.77
N GLY A 202 -1.53 -29.19 17.03
CA GLY A 202 -0.87 -30.41 17.47
C GLY A 202 -1.76 -31.65 17.31
N ARG A 203 -3.07 -31.52 17.50
CA ARG A 203 -4.05 -32.60 17.27
C ARG A 203 -4.23 -32.91 15.79
N LEU A 204 -4.22 -31.89 14.94
CA LEU A 204 -4.27 -32.05 13.49
C LEU A 204 -3.04 -32.75 12.94
N GLN A 205 -1.85 -32.36 13.40
CA GLN A 205 -0.60 -32.98 12.96
C GLN A 205 -0.56 -34.45 13.35
N ALA A 206 -0.94 -34.79 14.59
CA ALA A 206 -1.09 -36.18 15.01
C ALA A 206 -2.10 -36.96 14.14
N ALA A 207 -3.23 -36.35 13.78
CA ALA A 207 -4.23 -36.96 12.91
C ALA A 207 -3.71 -37.18 11.47
N VAL A 208 -2.99 -36.22 10.89
CA VAL A 208 -2.36 -36.37 9.56
C VAL A 208 -1.28 -37.46 9.57
N THR A 209 -0.44 -37.50 10.61
CA THR A 209 0.60 -38.53 10.75
C THR A 209 -0.01 -39.93 10.89
N ASN A 210 -1.03 -40.08 11.73
CA ASN A 210 -1.73 -41.35 11.89
C ASN A 210 -2.43 -41.79 10.59
N ALA A 211 -3.13 -40.87 9.92
CA ALA A 211 -3.78 -41.14 8.64
C ALA A 211 -2.78 -41.53 7.53
N SER A 212 -1.59 -40.91 7.46
CA SER A 212 -0.55 -41.28 6.48
C SER A 212 0.03 -42.68 6.78
N SER A 213 0.20 -43.02 8.06
CA SER A 213 0.61 -44.37 8.49
C SER A 213 -0.44 -45.42 8.10
N ASP A 214 -1.71 -45.17 8.37
CA ASP A 214 -2.80 -46.11 8.07
C ASP A 214 -3.05 -46.23 6.55
N ALA A 215 -2.87 -45.16 5.78
CA ALA A 215 -2.89 -45.21 4.32
C ALA A 215 -1.77 -46.11 3.76
N THR A 216 -0.60 -46.09 4.39
CA THR A 216 0.53 -46.96 4.02
C THR A 216 0.23 -48.43 4.35
N GLY A 217 -0.36 -48.72 5.51
CA GLY A 217 -0.81 -50.08 5.87
C GLY A 217 -1.88 -50.60 4.91
N LEU A 218 -2.83 -49.75 4.53
CA LEU A 218 -3.85 -50.08 3.52
C LEU A 218 -3.22 -50.40 2.16
N GLN A 219 -2.29 -49.57 1.69
CA GLN A 219 -1.60 -49.77 0.41
C GLN A 219 -0.85 -51.10 0.36
N GLN A 220 -0.10 -51.43 1.42
CA GLN A 220 0.62 -52.70 1.53
C GLN A 220 -0.34 -53.90 1.50
N SER A 221 -1.49 -53.80 2.19
CA SER A 221 -2.51 -54.84 2.20
C SER A 221 -3.15 -55.04 0.82
N LEU A 222 -3.43 -53.94 0.09
CA LEU A 222 -3.97 -53.99 -1.29
C LEU A 222 -2.97 -54.62 -2.27
N GLN A 223 -1.68 -54.29 -2.14
CA GLN A 223 -0.62 -54.86 -2.99
C GLN A 223 -0.37 -56.34 -2.69
N ALA A 224 -0.45 -56.76 -1.42
CA ALA A 224 -0.40 -58.17 -1.05
C ALA A 224 -1.59 -58.93 -1.64
N MET A 225 -2.79 -58.41 -1.47
CA MET A 225 -4.02 -58.98 -2.03
C MET A 225 -4.01 -59.08 -3.57
N SER A 226 -3.49 -58.07 -4.28
CA SER A 226 -3.33 -58.11 -5.74
C SER A 226 -2.32 -59.18 -6.19
N ARG A 227 -1.19 -59.31 -5.49
CA ARG A 227 -0.19 -60.36 -5.76
C ARG A 227 -0.76 -61.76 -5.53
N ASP A 228 -1.48 -61.95 -4.44
CA ASP A 228 -2.05 -63.25 -4.09
C ASP A 228 -3.17 -63.66 -5.03
N THR A 229 -3.99 -62.71 -5.49
CA THR A 229 -4.97 -62.92 -6.55
C THR A 229 -4.29 -63.35 -7.86
N ALA A 230 -3.23 -62.66 -8.29
CA ALA A 230 -2.49 -63.00 -9.51
C ALA A 230 -1.82 -64.39 -9.41
N ASN A 231 -1.33 -64.76 -8.22
CA ASN A 231 -0.75 -66.09 -7.97
C ASN A 231 -1.81 -67.21 -8.07
N LEU A 232 -3.06 -66.94 -7.65
CA LEU A 232 -4.18 -67.88 -7.78
C LEU A 232 -4.58 -68.08 -9.25
N ASP A 233 -4.65 -66.99 -10.02
CA ASP A 233 -4.95 -67.02 -11.45
C ASP A 233 -3.88 -67.78 -12.26
N ALA A 234 -2.59 -67.52 -11.97
CA ALA A 234 -1.46 -68.19 -12.62
C ALA A 234 -1.40 -69.69 -12.33
N ALA A 235 -1.96 -70.16 -11.21
CA ALA A 235 -2.05 -71.57 -10.85
C ALA A 235 -3.16 -72.35 -11.58
N GLY A 236 -3.84 -71.72 -12.56
CA GLY A 236 -4.91 -72.36 -13.35
C GLY A 236 -6.17 -72.66 -12.55
N ARG A 237 -6.29 -72.10 -11.35
CA ARG A 237 -7.46 -72.22 -10.47
C ARG A 237 -8.15 -70.86 -10.42
N SER A 238 -8.71 -70.46 -11.56
CA SER A 238 -9.56 -69.27 -11.64
C SER A 238 -10.60 -69.36 -10.54
N VAL A 239 -10.54 -68.42 -9.60
CA VAL A 239 -11.64 -68.19 -8.67
C VAL A 239 -12.74 -67.60 -9.53
N GLY A 240 -13.60 -68.48 -10.07
CA GLY A 240 -14.52 -68.16 -11.16
C GLY A 240 -15.24 -66.84 -10.95
N ASP A 241 -15.15 -65.97 -11.95
CA ASP A 241 -15.91 -64.74 -12.14
C ASP A 241 -16.24 -63.96 -10.85
N ILE A 242 -15.24 -63.76 -9.97
CA ILE A 242 -15.33 -62.68 -9.00
C ILE A 242 -14.99 -61.40 -9.76
N PRO A 243 -15.93 -60.46 -9.99
CA PRO A 243 -15.60 -59.19 -10.63
C PRO A 243 -14.69 -58.40 -9.70
N ILE A 244 -13.38 -58.47 -9.94
CA ILE A 244 -12.39 -57.74 -9.16
C ILE A 244 -12.37 -56.31 -9.70
N PRO A 245 -12.82 -55.31 -8.93
CA PRO A 245 -12.69 -53.92 -9.34
C PRO A 245 -11.19 -53.57 -9.50
N PRO A 246 -10.84 -52.66 -10.42
CA PRO A 246 -9.45 -52.23 -10.57
C PRO A 246 -8.89 -51.75 -9.23
N SER A 247 -7.66 -52.17 -8.91
CA SER A 247 -6.99 -51.80 -7.66
C SER A 247 -7.04 -50.27 -7.47
N PRO A 248 -7.53 -49.77 -6.33
CA PRO A 248 -7.55 -48.34 -6.05
C PRO A 248 -6.18 -47.80 -5.62
N SER A 249 -5.11 -48.60 -5.77
CA SER A 249 -3.75 -48.24 -5.39
C SER A 249 -3.33 -46.87 -5.90
N ALA A 250 -3.67 -46.52 -7.15
CA ALA A 250 -3.34 -45.20 -7.70
C ALA A 250 -4.06 -44.04 -6.98
N THR A 251 -5.30 -44.26 -6.54
CA THR A 251 -6.08 -43.28 -5.75
C THR A 251 -5.51 -43.16 -4.34
N ILE A 252 -5.10 -44.28 -3.73
CA ILE A 252 -4.44 -44.30 -2.41
C ILE A 252 -3.05 -43.64 -2.48
N ASP A 253 -2.31 -43.80 -3.57
CA ASP A 253 -1.03 -43.14 -3.80
C ASP A 253 -1.20 -41.61 -3.91
N GLN A 254 -2.23 -41.16 -4.63
CA GLN A 254 -2.60 -39.74 -4.68
C GLN A 254 -3.02 -39.21 -3.31
N PHE A 255 -3.74 -40.02 -2.52
CA PHE A 255 -4.22 -39.65 -1.20
C PHE A 255 -3.07 -39.48 -0.22
N LYS A 256 -2.14 -40.44 -0.23
CA LYS A 256 -0.90 -40.38 0.53
C LYS A 256 -0.06 -39.17 0.13
N ALA A 257 0.12 -38.92 -1.16
CA ALA A 257 0.83 -37.74 -1.63
C ALA A 257 0.17 -36.43 -1.16
N ALA A 258 -1.17 -36.38 -1.06
CA ALA A 258 -1.89 -35.24 -0.53
C ALA A 258 -1.70 -35.08 1.00
N LEU A 259 -1.72 -36.18 1.76
CA LEU A 259 -1.43 -36.18 3.20
C LEU A 259 0.02 -35.76 3.48
N ASP A 260 0.98 -36.24 2.71
CA ASP A 260 2.39 -35.89 2.85
C ASP A 260 2.64 -34.41 2.52
N ARG A 261 1.93 -33.85 1.53
CA ARG A 261 1.94 -32.40 1.25
C ARG A 261 1.27 -31.58 2.35
N LEU A 262 0.16 -32.08 2.93
CA LEU A 262 -0.48 -31.41 4.06
C LEU A 262 0.44 -31.43 5.28
N SER A 263 1.12 -32.55 5.54
CA SER A 263 2.13 -32.64 6.60
C SER A 263 3.26 -31.64 6.34
N SER A 264 3.82 -31.60 5.13
CA SER A 264 4.93 -30.69 4.84
C SER A 264 4.53 -29.21 4.88
N SER A 265 3.31 -28.86 4.50
CA SER A 265 2.77 -27.50 4.64
C SER A 265 2.53 -27.13 6.11
N LEU A 266 1.97 -28.03 6.93
CA LEU A 266 1.82 -27.84 8.37
C LEU A 266 3.18 -27.72 9.09
N ASP A 267 4.16 -28.55 8.70
CA ASP A 267 5.52 -28.51 9.23
C ASP A 267 6.23 -27.20 8.82
N ALA A 268 6.05 -26.75 7.58
CA ALA A 268 6.57 -25.46 7.10
C ALA A 268 5.96 -24.27 7.85
N ILE A 269 4.72 -24.39 8.33
CA ILE A 269 4.06 -23.35 9.13
C ILE A 269 4.64 -23.28 10.54
N GLN A 270 4.98 -24.41 11.15
CA GLN A 270 5.58 -24.44 12.48
C GLN A 270 7.09 -24.17 12.45
N ALA A 271 7.76 -24.42 11.33
CA ALA A 271 9.20 -24.22 11.20
C ALA A 271 9.58 -22.73 11.36
N PRO A 272 10.69 -22.43 12.07
CA PRO A 272 11.32 -21.11 12.01
C PRO A 272 11.71 -20.77 10.57
N GLN A 273 11.59 -19.50 10.17
CA GLN A 273 11.96 -19.10 8.81
C GLN A 273 13.45 -19.41 8.54
N PRO A 274 13.75 -20.19 7.48
CA PRO A 274 15.09 -20.68 7.25
C PRO A 274 16.07 -19.52 7.03
N GLY A 275 17.16 -19.51 7.81
CA GLY A 275 18.22 -18.53 7.72
C GLY A 275 17.96 -17.20 8.45
N LEU A 276 16.76 -16.97 9.00
CA LEU A 276 16.46 -15.72 9.72
C LEU A 276 17.28 -15.57 11.01
N ASP A 277 17.35 -16.62 11.83
CA ASP A 277 18.11 -16.58 13.10
C ASP A 277 19.60 -16.31 12.85
N LYS A 278 20.15 -16.94 11.81
CA LYS A 278 21.52 -16.71 11.37
C LYS A 278 21.71 -15.28 10.88
N LEU A 279 20.77 -14.78 10.07
CA LEU A 279 20.80 -13.41 9.56
C LEU A 279 20.74 -12.38 10.69
N VAL A 280 19.90 -12.59 11.71
CA VAL A 280 19.83 -11.73 12.91
C VAL A 280 21.18 -11.72 13.62
N ALA A 281 21.75 -12.90 13.88
CA ALA A 281 23.01 -13.03 14.60
C ALA A 281 24.20 -12.44 13.83
N ASP A 282 24.29 -12.71 12.53
CA ASP A 282 25.37 -12.20 11.67
C ASP A 282 25.25 -10.68 11.50
N SER A 283 24.03 -10.14 11.36
CA SER A 283 23.79 -8.69 11.28
C SER A 283 24.15 -7.96 12.57
N ALA A 284 23.91 -8.58 13.73
CA ALA A 284 24.26 -8.01 15.03
C ALA A 284 25.78 -7.97 15.27
N ARG A 285 26.55 -8.80 14.57
CA ARG A 285 28.02 -8.84 14.64
C ARG A 285 28.71 -7.83 13.72
N ILE A 286 27.97 -7.18 12.82
CA ILE A 286 28.52 -6.16 11.93
C ILE A 286 29.06 -4.99 12.77
N PRO A 287 30.34 -4.60 12.59
CA PRO A 287 30.90 -3.43 13.25
C PRO A 287 30.14 -2.16 12.86
N GLY A 288 29.78 -1.35 13.86
CA GLY A 288 28.99 -0.13 13.64
C GLY A 288 27.48 -0.33 13.66
N THR A 289 26.97 -1.54 13.97
CA THR A 289 25.55 -1.76 14.25
C THR A 289 25.22 -1.39 15.70
N SER A 290 24.16 -0.61 15.90
CA SER A 290 23.65 -0.25 17.23
C SER A 290 22.76 -1.36 17.81
N PHE A 291 21.74 -1.79 17.07
CA PHE A 291 20.91 -2.92 17.44
C PHE A 291 20.24 -3.54 16.22
N VAL A 292 19.82 -4.79 16.39
CA VAL A 292 19.11 -5.56 15.37
C VAL A 292 17.87 -6.15 16.03
N LYS A 293 16.73 -5.99 15.37
CA LYS A 293 15.45 -6.53 15.83
C LYS A 293 14.71 -7.20 14.67
N ARG A 294 13.98 -8.26 14.98
CA ARG A 294 13.05 -8.87 14.03
C ARG A 294 11.88 -7.92 13.80
N ASP A 295 11.36 -7.92 12.59
CA ASP A 295 10.25 -7.08 12.19
C ASP A 295 9.17 -7.93 11.50
N ALA A 296 7.91 -7.70 11.84
CA ALA A 296 6.78 -8.16 11.04
C ALA A 296 6.27 -6.98 10.20
N TYR A 297 7.00 -6.70 9.12
CA TYR A 297 6.72 -5.57 8.24
C TYR A 297 5.27 -5.58 7.77
N SER A 298 4.57 -4.50 8.03
CA SER A 298 3.18 -4.27 7.65
C SER A 298 2.99 -2.87 7.09
N ASN A 299 1.84 -2.60 6.46
CA ASN A 299 1.51 -1.25 6.07
C ASN A 299 0.01 -0.95 6.16
N LEU A 300 -0.29 0.32 6.37
CA LEU A 300 -1.62 0.89 6.30
C LEU A 300 -1.73 1.76 5.05
N ASP A 301 -2.88 1.71 4.41
CA ASP A 301 -3.17 2.65 3.34
C ASP A 301 -3.49 4.03 3.95
N ILE A 302 -2.97 5.09 3.37
CA ILE A 302 -3.32 6.46 3.74
C ILE A 302 -3.70 7.25 2.49
N ASN A 303 -4.76 8.04 2.62
CA ASN A 303 -5.18 8.93 1.55
C ASN A 303 -4.21 10.12 1.49
N LEU A 304 -3.64 10.34 0.31
CA LEU A 304 -2.92 11.57 0.00
C LEU A 304 -3.84 12.56 -0.71
N LEU A 305 -3.36 13.80 -0.87
CA LEU A 305 -3.99 14.80 -1.74
C LEU A 305 -4.28 14.26 -3.15
N ALA A 306 -3.36 13.44 -3.67
CA ALA A 306 -3.47 12.80 -4.98
C ALA A 306 -3.05 11.34 -4.84
N GLY A 307 -4.01 10.43 -4.94
CA GLY A 307 -3.79 8.99 -4.79
C GLY A 307 -3.62 8.55 -3.33
N ASN A 308 -3.10 7.34 -3.15
CA ASN A 308 -2.89 6.73 -1.85
C ASN A 308 -1.41 6.41 -1.66
N ALA A 309 -0.96 6.37 -0.40
CA ALA A 309 0.36 5.89 -0.03
C ALA A 309 0.26 4.77 0.99
N GLN A 310 1.25 3.90 0.96
CA GLN A 310 1.42 2.88 1.98
C GLN A 310 2.31 3.42 3.09
N PHE A 311 1.81 3.33 4.31
CA PHE A 311 2.47 3.76 5.51
C PHE A 311 3.00 2.57 6.29
N ASP A 312 4.29 2.57 6.60
CA ASP A 312 4.95 1.43 7.22
C ASP A 312 4.58 1.26 8.70
N LEU A 313 4.24 0.02 9.04
CA LEU A 313 4.03 -0.47 10.38
C LEU A 313 5.16 -1.42 10.75
N TYR A 314 5.77 -1.18 11.90
CA TYR A 314 6.87 -1.99 12.43
C TYR A 314 6.36 -2.94 13.50
N GLY A 315 6.60 -4.23 13.30
CA GLY A 315 6.25 -5.28 14.23
C GLY A 315 7.41 -5.61 15.17
N PHE A 316 7.39 -5.11 16.40
CA PHE A 316 8.47 -5.33 17.37
C PHE A 316 8.01 -6.06 18.64
N ASP A 317 8.98 -6.59 19.38
CA ASP A 317 8.81 -6.98 20.78
C ASP A 317 8.67 -5.73 21.67
N GLN A 318 8.10 -5.88 22.87
CA GLN A 318 7.78 -4.74 23.74
C GLN A 318 9.00 -3.86 24.07
N GLN A 319 10.19 -4.47 24.18
CA GLN A 319 11.45 -3.73 24.38
C GLN A 319 11.88 -2.97 23.12
N GLY A 320 11.78 -3.58 21.93
CA GLY A 320 12.12 -3.01 20.64
C GLY A 320 11.23 -1.83 20.28
N MET A 321 9.93 -1.88 20.63
CA MET A 321 9.03 -0.73 20.50
C MET A 321 9.57 0.51 21.22
N GLY A 322 10.02 0.35 22.47
CA GLY A 322 10.59 1.44 23.25
C GLY A 322 11.93 1.94 22.70
N GLN A 323 12.77 1.04 22.19
CA GLN A 323 14.05 1.39 21.54
C GLN A 323 13.82 2.19 20.25
N LEU A 324 12.85 1.80 19.42
CA LEU A 324 12.49 2.50 18.19
C LEU A 324 12.02 3.93 18.48
N LEU A 325 11.09 4.11 19.44
CA LEU A 325 10.64 5.44 19.82
C LEU A 325 11.79 6.31 20.33
N SER A 326 12.68 5.73 21.15
CA SER A 326 13.86 6.44 21.68
C SER A 326 14.85 6.85 20.59
N LEU A 327 14.99 6.06 19.52
CA LEU A 327 15.88 6.35 18.38
C LEU A 327 15.50 7.64 17.66
N TYR A 328 14.21 7.92 17.55
CA TYR A 328 13.68 9.14 16.91
C TYR A 328 13.33 10.25 17.89
N GLY A 329 13.23 9.94 19.18
CA GLY A 329 12.72 10.87 20.19
C GLY A 329 11.19 10.97 20.18
N ASP A 330 10.51 10.00 19.58
CA ASP A 330 9.06 9.91 19.53
C ASP A 330 8.49 9.53 20.91
N ARG A 331 7.28 10.00 21.23
CA ARG A 331 6.63 9.73 22.52
C ARG A 331 5.16 9.40 22.33
N VAL A 332 4.64 8.50 23.16
CA VAL A 332 3.20 8.24 23.24
C VAL A 332 2.53 9.37 24.00
N ILE A 333 1.63 10.10 23.34
CA ILE A 333 0.92 11.27 23.91
C ILE A 333 -0.46 10.91 24.45
N ALA A 334 -1.06 9.83 23.96
CA ALA A 334 -2.35 9.34 24.39
C ALA A 334 -2.33 7.82 24.39
N GLY A 335 -2.90 7.20 25.43
CA GLY A 335 -2.95 5.74 25.56
C GLY A 335 -1.60 5.13 25.95
N ARG A 336 -1.25 3.99 25.34
CA ARG A 336 -0.07 3.19 25.67
C ARG A 336 0.48 2.45 24.46
N LEU A 337 1.64 1.83 24.61
CA LEU A 337 2.15 0.87 23.62
C LEU A 337 1.27 -0.39 23.57
N PRO A 338 1.21 -1.08 22.40
CA PRO A 338 0.54 -2.36 22.26
C PRO A 338 1.10 -3.41 23.21
N LYS A 339 0.23 -4.28 23.73
CA LYS A 339 0.63 -5.47 24.48
C LYS A 339 1.08 -6.58 23.53
N ALA A 340 1.98 -7.44 24.04
CA ALA A 340 2.30 -8.70 23.37
C ALA A 340 1.01 -9.51 23.16
N ASP A 341 0.96 -10.21 22.03
CA ASP A 341 -0.11 -11.14 21.66
C ASP A 341 -1.54 -10.56 21.63
N ALA A 342 -1.69 -9.24 21.51
CA ALA A 342 -2.98 -8.57 21.41
C ALA A 342 -3.16 -7.91 20.04
N SER A 343 -4.41 -7.83 19.55
CA SER A 343 -4.80 -7.09 18.34
C SER A 343 -4.80 -5.59 18.58
N GLU A 344 -3.65 -5.04 18.97
CA GLU A 344 -3.47 -3.66 19.37
C GLU A 344 -2.44 -2.96 18.49
N ILE A 345 -2.67 -1.69 18.18
CA ILE A 345 -1.78 -0.87 17.34
C ILE A 345 -1.55 0.50 17.96
N ALA A 346 -0.34 1.03 17.82
CA ALA A 346 -0.05 2.43 18.12
C ALA A 346 0.33 3.16 16.82
N LEU A 347 -0.29 4.31 16.59
CA LEU A 347 -0.15 5.07 15.34
C LEU A 347 0.39 6.46 15.61
N SER A 348 1.17 7.00 14.68
CA SER A 348 1.51 8.43 14.70
C SER A 348 0.26 9.28 14.57
N GLU A 349 0.24 10.44 15.22
CA GLU A 349 -0.90 11.37 15.26
C GLU A 349 -1.39 11.75 13.86
N GLU A 350 -0.48 11.93 12.91
CA GLU A 350 -0.80 12.26 11.53
C GLU A 350 -1.57 11.13 10.84
N ILE A 351 -1.21 9.88 11.11
CA ILE A 351 -1.88 8.70 10.53
C ILE A 351 -3.24 8.50 11.19
N ALA A 352 -3.31 8.67 12.51
CA ALA A 352 -4.55 8.65 13.26
C ALA A 352 -5.56 9.68 12.71
N ARG A 353 -5.10 10.91 12.45
CA ARG A 353 -5.90 11.95 11.80
C ARG A 353 -6.28 11.61 10.36
N SER A 354 -5.33 11.16 9.54
CA SER A 354 -5.57 10.73 8.16
C SER A 354 -6.67 9.66 8.06
N ARG A 355 -6.62 8.68 8.97
CA ARG A 355 -7.59 7.58 9.05
C ARG A 355 -8.84 7.93 9.88
N GLN A 356 -8.90 9.13 10.46
CA GLN A 356 -9.97 9.58 11.36
C GLN A 356 -10.23 8.60 12.54
N VAL A 357 -9.16 7.99 13.05
CA VAL A 357 -9.19 7.04 14.18
C VAL A 357 -8.40 7.59 15.37
N TRP A 358 -8.87 7.29 16.57
CA TRP A 358 -8.23 7.68 17.83
C TRP A 358 -8.12 6.46 18.75
N VAL A 359 -7.62 6.64 19.97
CA VAL A 359 -7.55 5.56 20.97
C VAL A 359 -8.94 4.93 21.16
N GLY A 360 -9.03 3.61 21.01
CA GLY A 360 -10.26 2.82 21.02
C GLY A 360 -10.87 2.56 19.64
N GLY A 361 -10.44 3.29 18.60
CA GLY A 361 -10.83 3.05 17.21
C GLY A 361 -10.22 1.77 16.65
N LYS A 362 -10.68 1.32 15.47
CA LYS A 362 -10.19 0.11 14.81
C LYS A 362 -9.64 0.43 13.41
N VAL A 363 -8.59 -0.29 13.02
CA VAL A 363 -7.97 -0.25 11.68
C VAL A 363 -7.61 -1.67 11.26
N GLY A 364 -7.70 -2.00 9.97
CA GLY A 364 -7.48 -3.39 9.54
C GLY A 364 -8.00 -3.66 8.14
N ASN A 365 -7.54 -4.76 7.54
CA ASN A 365 -7.96 -5.20 6.21
C ASN A 365 -9.48 -5.41 6.12
N ASN A 366 -10.10 -5.86 7.21
CA ASN A 366 -11.55 -6.03 7.33
C ASN A 366 -12.35 -4.72 7.26
N LEU A 367 -11.71 -3.57 7.46
CA LEU A 367 -12.31 -2.24 7.34
C LEU A 367 -11.88 -1.54 6.04
N ASN A 368 -10.67 -1.80 5.58
CA ASN A 368 -10.14 -1.27 4.33
C ASN A 368 -9.23 -2.32 3.67
N GLU A 369 -9.64 -2.82 2.51
CA GLU A 369 -8.93 -3.88 1.76
C GLU A 369 -7.49 -3.52 1.36
N LEU A 370 -7.15 -2.23 1.39
CA LEU A 370 -5.81 -1.74 1.10
C LEU A 370 -4.89 -1.80 2.32
N ASP A 371 -5.44 -1.97 3.53
CA ASP A 371 -4.65 -2.19 4.73
C ASP A 371 -4.09 -3.60 4.71
N ARG A 372 -2.78 -3.70 4.83
CA ARG A 372 -2.10 -4.98 4.85
C ARG A 372 -2.02 -5.46 6.30
N LEU A 373 -3.15 -5.62 6.99
CA LEU A 373 -3.23 -6.14 8.36
C LEU A 373 -4.09 -7.41 8.40
N PRO A 374 -3.74 -8.43 9.19
CA PRO A 374 -4.49 -9.69 9.17
C PRO A 374 -5.94 -9.57 9.69
N ASP A 375 -6.25 -8.58 10.53
CA ASP A 375 -7.61 -8.31 11.05
C ASP A 375 -7.72 -6.85 11.54
N ALA A 376 -8.81 -6.51 12.23
CA ALA A 376 -8.98 -5.25 12.94
C ALA A 376 -8.10 -5.18 14.19
N PHE A 377 -7.17 -4.25 14.17
CA PHE A 377 -6.40 -3.81 15.32
C PHE A 377 -7.08 -2.64 16.00
N THR A 378 -7.14 -2.69 17.32
CA THR A 378 -7.62 -1.58 18.14
C THR A 378 -6.48 -0.60 18.38
N VAL A 379 -6.70 0.67 18.07
CA VAL A 379 -5.73 1.74 18.32
C VAL A 379 -5.64 1.97 19.82
N VAL A 380 -4.51 1.66 20.44
CA VAL A 380 -4.30 1.81 21.90
C VAL A 380 -3.36 2.95 22.26
N GLY A 381 -2.65 3.50 21.29
CA GLY A 381 -1.66 4.55 21.50
C GLY A 381 -1.58 5.52 20.32
N ILE A 382 -1.43 6.81 20.63
CA ILE A 382 -1.08 7.84 19.66
C ILE A 382 0.34 8.32 19.94
N ILE A 383 1.19 8.24 18.91
CA ILE A 383 2.60 8.61 18.94
C ILE A 383 2.74 10.02 18.35
N ARG A 384 3.57 10.86 18.96
CA ARG A 384 3.97 12.15 18.42
C ARG A 384 5.48 12.24 18.39
N GLY A 385 6.02 12.66 17.27
CA GLY A 385 7.44 12.93 17.11
C GLY A 385 7.80 13.27 15.66
N PRO A 386 9.09 13.44 15.36
CA PRO A 386 9.55 13.82 14.03
C PRO A 386 9.31 12.73 12.97
N THR A 387 9.10 11.48 13.39
CA THR A 387 8.98 10.35 12.47
C THR A 387 7.55 9.86 12.45
N ARG A 388 7.04 9.64 11.25
CA ARG A 388 5.75 8.99 11.08
C ARG A 388 6.01 7.49 11.06
N LEU A 389 5.67 6.81 12.16
CA LEU A 389 5.69 5.35 12.24
C LEU A 389 4.44 4.79 12.92
N GLY A 390 4.13 3.53 12.63
CA GLY A 390 3.17 2.76 13.39
C GLY A 390 3.83 1.53 13.99
N ILE A 391 3.33 1.08 15.14
CA ILE A 391 3.89 -0.02 15.91
C ILE A 391 2.81 -1.07 16.15
N ILE A 392 3.14 -2.31 15.85
CA ILE A 392 2.32 -3.49 16.09
C ILE A 392 3.13 -4.55 16.87
N PRO A 393 2.47 -5.44 17.63
CA PRO A 393 3.16 -6.51 18.34
C PRO A 393 3.62 -7.60 17.37
N LEU A 394 4.92 -7.92 17.42
CA LEU A 394 5.54 -8.97 16.60
C LEU A 394 4.86 -10.33 16.78
N ASP A 395 4.58 -10.72 18.03
CA ASP A 395 4.06 -12.04 18.39
C ASP A 395 2.68 -12.28 17.74
N TYR A 396 1.76 -11.33 17.88
CA TYR A 396 0.44 -11.40 17.26
C TYR A 396 0.52 -11.51 15.73
N MET A 397 1.46 -10.80 15.10
CA MET A 397 1.64 -10.81 13.65
C MET A 397 2.27 -12.12 13.12
N THR A 398 2.88 -12.93 13.98
CA THR A 398 3.70 -14.08 13.56
C THR A 398 3.22 -15.43 14.08
N GLU A 399 2.45 -15.44 15.18
CA GLU A 399 1.97 -16.64 15.88
C GLU A 399 0.47 -16.88 15.71
N HIS A 400 -0.34 -15.83 15.51
CA HIS A 400 -1.80 -15.92 15.60
C HIS A 400 -2.53 -16.22 14.27
N TYR A 401 -1.87 -16.16 13.12
CA TYR A 401 -2.51 -16.38 11.81
C TYR A 401 -1.91 -17.55 11.03
N LEU A 402 -2.73 -18.60 10.88
CA LEU A 402 -2.41 -19.83 10.15
C LEU A 402 -2.48 -19.70 8.63
N PHE A 403 -3.30 -18.78 8.14
CA PHE A 403 -3.59 -18.63 6.71
C PHE A 403 -2.87 -17.43 6.05
N GLU A 404 -2.25 -16.56 6.85
CA GLU A 404 -1.48 -15.39 6.39
C GLU A 404 -0.25 -15.14 7.28
N ARG A 405 0.57 -16.18 7.54
CA ARG A 405 1.80 -15.99 8.33
C ARG A 405 2.74 -15.08 7.56
N ARG A 406 2.96 -13.87 8.08
CA ARG A 406 3.83 -12.91 7.41
C ARG A 406 5.28 -13.33 7.53
N TYR A 407 5.98 -13.26 6.41
CA TYR A 407 7.42 -13.40 6.42
C TYR A 407 8.05 -12.31 7.28
N GLN A 408 8.96 -12.70 8.17
CA GLN A 408 9.61 -11.79 9.11
C GLN A 408 10.79 -11.13 8.38
N GLY A 409 10.86 -9.82 8.52
CA GLY A 409 12.00 -9.02 8.14
C GLY A 409 12.96 -8.80 9.30
N LEU A 410 13.99 -8.02 9.01
CA LEU A 410 14.96 -7.52 9.97
C LEU A 410 14.99 -6.00 9.89
N VAL A 411 15.01 -5.35 11.04
CA VAL A 411 15.39 -3.94 11.14
C VAL A 411 16.76 -3.86 11.77
N VAL A 412 17.69 -3.26 11.03
CA VAL A 412 19.07 -3.03 11.47
C VAL A 412 19.28 -1.54 11.65
N VAL A 413 19.75 -1.15 12.84
CA VAL A 413 20.00 0.24 13.17
C VAL A 413 21.50 0.47 13.20
N PRO A 414 22.09 1.17 12.22
CA PRO A 414 23.49 1.55 12.26
C PRO A 414 23.75 2.63 13.33
N GLN A 415 24.97 2.66 13.84
CA GLN A 415 25.49 3.79 14.61
C GLN A 415 25.73 4.98 13.67
N ALA A 416 25.60 6.19 14.20
CA ALA A 416 25.82 7.40 13.42
C ALA A 416 27.20 7.38 12.72
N GLY A 417 27.21 7.64 11.41
CA GLY A 417 28.41 7.65 10.57
C GLY A 417 28.87 6.28 10.07
N HIS A 418 28.18 5.18 10.42
CA HIS A 418 28.49 3.82 9.97
C HIS A 418 27.43 3.25 9.00
N GLU A 419 26.45 4.06 8.58
CA GLU A 419 25.29 3.63 7.80
C GLU A 419 25.70 2.89 6.51
N GLN A 420 26.65 3.46 5.77
CA GLN A 420 27.09 2.90 4.50
C GLN A 420 27.97 1.64 4.68
N ALA A 421 28.80 1.60 5.72
CA ALA A 421 29.60 0.43 6.03
C ALA A 421 28.73 -0.77 6.44
N VAL A 422 27.68 -0.51 7.25
CA VAL A 422 26.70 -1.52 7.65
C VAL A 422 25.87 -1.97 6.45
N HIS A 423 25.42 -1.05 5.60
CA HIS A 423 24.74 -1.37 4.33
C HIS A 423 25.55 -2.34 3.47
N ASP A 424 26.81 -2.02 3.18
CA ASP A 424 27.67 -2.81 2.30
C ASP A 424 27.91 -4.22 2.85
N GLN A 425 28.05 -4.34 4.17
CA GLN A 425 28.21 -5.64 4.84
C GLN A 425 26.91 -6.45 4.81
N LEU A 426 25.76 -5.84 5.11
CA LEU A 426 24.45 -6.48 5.00
C LEU A 426 24.17 -6.95 3.58
N GLN A 427 24.47 -6.12 2.57
CA GLN A 427 24.28 -6.48 1.17
C GLN A 427 25.12 -7.70 0.78
N LYS A 428 26.36 -7.81 1.28
CA LYS A 428 27.20 -9.01 1.08
C LYS A 428 26.62 -10.24 1.78
N LEU A 429 26.08 -10.11 2.99
CA LEU A 429 25.42 -11.21 3.71
C LEU A 429 24.14 -11.68 2.99
N ILE A 430 23.38 -10.74 2.42
CA ILE A 430 22.07 -10.99 1.79
C ILE A 430 22.20 -11.43 0.32
N GLY A 431 23.33 -11.19 -0.35
CA GLY A 431 23.52 -11.31 -1.80
C GLY A 431 22.66 -12.36 -2.54
N ALA A 432 22.88 -13.65 -2.28
CA ALA A 432 22.16 -14.76 -2.92
C ALA A 432 20.93 -15.26 -2.14
N SER A 433 20.61 -14.63 -1.00
CA SER A 433 19.50 -15.05 -0.14
C SER A 433 18.14 -14.58 -0.68
N ALA A 434 17.08 -15.11 -0.09
CA ALA A 434 15.69 -14.72 -0.39
C ALA A 434 15.32 -13.32 0.12
N PHE A 435 16.26 -12.52 0.65
CA PHE A 435 16.00 -11.19 1.20
C PHE A 435 16.43 -10.06 0.26
N ARG A 436 15.84 -8.87 0.48
CA ARG A 436 16.15 -7.61 -0.17
C ARG A 436 16.33 -6.54 0.90
N LEU A 437 17.27 -5.64 0.65
CA LEU A 437 17.60 -4.53 1.53
C LEU A 437 16.94 -3.25 1.01
N PHE A 438 16.37 -2.48 1.93
CA PHE A 438 15.82 -1.15 1.71
C PHE A 438 16.50 -0.17 2.66
N ASP A 439 17.12 0.86 2.07
CA ASP A 439 17.83 1.90 2.78
C ASP A 439 17.38 3.30 2.32
N TRP A 440 17.75 4.31 3.10
CA TRP A 440 17.40 5.69 2.78
C TRP A 440 17.90 6.17 1.42
N PRO A 441 19.16 5.94 1.00
CA PRO A 441 19.63 6.32 -0.33
C PRO A 441 18.76 5.78 -1.48
N TYR A 442 18.36 4.50 -1.42
CA TYR A 442 17.49 3.91 -2.44
C TYR A 442 16.11 4.58 -2.49
N ILE A 443 15.46 4.73 -1.33
CA ILE A 443 14.11 5.30 -1.25
C ILE A 443 14.14 6.79 -1.62
N LYS A 444 15.11 7.54 -1.08
CA LYS A 444 15.34 8.94 -1.42
C LYS A 444 15.58 9.12 -2.91
N GLY A 445 16.40 8.29 -3.55
CA GLY A 445 16.63 8.37 -4.99
C GLY A 445 15.35 8.19 -5.82
N LYS A 446 14.45 7.29 -5.41
CA LYS A 446 13.14 7.14 -6.05
C LYS A 446 12.26 8.37 -5.84
N ILE A 447 12.16 8.86 -4.61
CA ILE A 447 11.37 10.06 -4.27
C ILE A 447 11.90 11.27 -5.04
N ASP A 448 13.20 11.51 -5.03
CA ASP A 448 13.88 12.60 -5.74
C ASP A 448 13.60 12.55 -7.25
N SER A 449 13.66 11.36 -7.87
CA SER A 449 13.41 11.23 -9.31
C SER A 449 11.95 11.53 -9.69
N LEU A 450 10.99 11.07 -8.89
CA LEU A 450 9.57 11.38 -9.08
C LEU A 450 9.31 12.88 -8.92
N ILE A 451 9.88 13.49 -7.88
CA ILE A 451 9.75 14.92 -7.60
C ILE A 451 10.42 15.76 -8.69
N ALA A 452 11.61 15.39 -9.16
CA ALA A 452 12.31 16.11 -10.21
C ALA A 452 11.51 16.17 -11.53
N ASN A 453 10.81 15.08 -11.86
CA ASN A 453 9.90 15.04 -13.01
C ASN A 453 8.71 16.00 -12.82
N LEU A 454 8.09 16.01 -11.64
CA LEU A 454 6.99 16.92 -11.32
C LEU A 454 7.45 18.40 -11.30
N ASP A 455 8.63 18.68 -10.73
CA ASP A 455 9.23 20.02 -10.75
C ASP A 455 9.45 20.49 -12.18
N THR A 456 9.97 19.63 -13.07
CA THR A 456 10.19 19.97 -14.47
C THR A 456 8.89 20.36 -15.17
N ILE A 457 7.81 19.60 -14.95
CA ILE A 457 6.49 19.90 -15.49
C ILE A 457 5.96 21.23 -14.91
N ASN A 458 6.09 21.44 -13.60
CA ASN A 458 5.64 22.66 -12.93
C ASN A 458 6.38 23.90 -13.47
N HIS A 459 7.70 23.84 -13.62
CA HIS A 459 8.50 24.93 -14.20
C HIS A 459 8.06 25.26 -15.63
N PHE A 460 7.77 24.24 -16.45
CA PHE A 460 7.25 24.45 -17.80
C PHE A 460 5.88 25.14 -17.79
N LEU A 461 4.97 24.76 -16.89
CA LEU A 461 3.66 25.41 -16.72
C LEU A 461 3.81 26.87 -16.26
N ILE A 462 4.68 27.15 -15.28
CA ILE A 462 4.95 28.50 -14.80
C ILE A 462 5.50 29.37 -15.94
N LEU A 463 6.43 28.84 -16.73
CA LEU A 463 6.96 29.54 -17.91
C LEU A 463 5.86 29.86 -18.92
N LEU A 464 5.00 28.89 -19.25
CA LEU A 464 3.89 29.07 -20.18
C LEU A 464 2.93 30.16 -19.69
N VAL A 465 2.49 30.08 -18.42
CA VAL A 465 1.62 31.08 -17.80
C VAL A 465 2.28 32.46 -17.82
N THR A 466 3.58 32.53 -17.49
CA THR A 466 4.36 33.78 -17.52
C THR A 466 4.35 34.42 -18.91
N ILE A 467 4.57 33.63 -19.97
CA ILE A 467 4.57 34.11 -21.35
C ILE A 467 3.18 34.64 -21.73
N VAL A 468 2.11 33.88 -21.42
CA VAL A 468 0.73 34.28 -21.71
C VAL A 468 0.37 35.59 -20.98
N LEU A 469 0.70 35.71 -19.70
CA LEU A 469 0.48 36.93 -18.92
C LEU A 469 1.26 38.11 -19.47
N ALA A 470 2.54 37.91 -19.81
CA ALA A 470 3.36 38.95 -20.40
C ALA A 470 2.74 39.47 -21.71
N LEU A 471 2.24 38.56 -22.56
CA LEU A 471 1.58 38.93 -23.82
C LEU A 471 0.26 39.68 -23.58
N VAL A 472 -0.62 39.16 -22.72
CA VAL A 472 -1.92 39.79 -22.42
C VAL A 472 -1.73 41.18 -21.79
N VAL A 473 -0.91 41.29 -20.75
CA VAL A 473 -0.65 42.56 -20.07
C VAL A 473 0.10 43.51 -20.99
N GLY A 474 1.03 43.01 -21.81
CA GLY A 474 1.73 43.82 -22.82
C GLY A 474 0.77 44.41 -23.85
N LEU A 475 -0.18 43.63 -24.37
CA LEU A 475 -1.22 44.11 -25.28
C LEU A 475 -2.13 45.14 -24.62
N LEU A 476 -2.53 44.93 -23.37
CA LEU A 476 -3.34 45.88 -22.60
C LEU A 476 -2.59 47.20 -22.35
N ASN A 477 -1.33 47.13 -21.95
CA ASN A 477 -0.47 48.30 -21.81
C ASN A 477 -0.32 49.04 -23.14
N ASN A 478 -0.21 48.31 -24.26
CA ASN A 478 -0.17 48.92 -25.58
C ASN A 478 -1.47 49.68 -25.91
N LEU A 479 -2.61 49.06 -25.64
CA LEU A 479 -3.92 49.66 -25.86
C LEU A 479 -4.09 50.93 -25.02
N PHE A 480 -3.73 50.90 -23.74
CA PHE A 480 -3.79 52.06 -22.86
C PHE A 480 -2.83 53.16 -23.27
N PHE A 481 -1.64 52.79 -23.76
CA PHE A 481 -0.69 53.75 -24.29
C PHE A 481 -1.24 54.49 -25.52
N ARG A 482 -1.83 53.77 -26.49
CA ARG A 482 -2.45 54.38 -27.69
C ARG A 482 -3.59 55.34 -27.34
N GLN A 483 -4.41 55.01 -26.34
CA GLN A 483 -5.49 55.89 -25.88
C GLN A 483 -5.00 57.22 -25.31
N ARG A 484 -3.73 57.29 -24.86
CA ARG A 484 -3.11 58.48 -24.26
C ARG A 484 -2.04 59.12 -25.15
N MET A 485 -1.90 58.66 -26.39
CA MET A 485 -0.84 59.10 -27.30
C MET A 485 -0.88 60.61 -27.56
N ASN A 486 -2.08 61.22 -27.57
CA ASN A 486 -2.26 62.67 -27.70
C ASN A 486 -1.73 63.45 -26.49
N GLU A 487 -1.86 62.91 -25.27
CA GLU A 487 -1.29 63.52 -24.06
C GLU A 487 0.25 63.51 -24.12
N PHE A 488 0.83 62.39 -24.58
CA PHE A 488 2.27 62.24 -24.71
C PHE A 488 2.84 63.11 -25.85
N GLY A 489 2.11 63.29 -26.95
CA GLY A 489 2.48 64.20 -28.04
C GLY A 489 2.54 65.66 -27.59
N LEU A 490 1.59 66.10 -26.76
CA LEU A 490 1.59 67.45 -26.18
C LEU A 490 2.80 67.65 -25.24
N LEU A 491 3.09 66.67 -24.38
CA LEU A 491 4.24 66.72 -23.47
C LEU A 491 5.58 66.75 -24.22
N ALA A 492 5.69 66.00 -25.33
CA ALA A 492 6.86 66.04 -26.20
C ALA A 492 7.03 67.42 -26.88
N ALA A 493 5.93 68.06 -27.31
CA ALA A 493 5.96 69.40 -27.89
C ALA A 493 6.40 70.49 -26.89
N VAL A 494 6.16 70.28 -25.59
CA VAL A 494 6.60 71.16 -24.50
C VAL A 494 8.09 70.93 -24.12
N GLY A 495 8.76 69.93 -24.72
CA GLY A 495 10.20 69.70 -24.57
C GLY A 495 10.59 68.52 -23.67
N TYR A 496 9.66 67.63 -23.30
CA TYR A 496 10.03 66.39 -22.59
C TYR A 496 10.85 65.45 -23.48
N SER A 497 11.91 64.87 -22.92
CA SER A 497 12.70 63.85 -23.61
C SER A 497 11.91 62.54 -23.78
N ARG A 498 12.10 61.85 -24.91
CA ARG A 498 11.43 60.56 -25.21
C ARG A 498 11.73 59.52 -24.12
N TRP A 499 12.97 59.49 -23.64
CA TRP A 499 13.39 58.62 -22.53
C TRP A 499 12.75 59.00 -21.19
N GLY A 500 12.56 60.28 -20.90
CA GLY A 500 11.85 60.73 -19.70
C GLY A 500 10.39 60.27 -19.67
N LEU A 501 9.73 60.26 -20.84
CA LEU A 501 8.37 59.75 -20.99
C LEU A 501 8.31 58.22 -20.81
N VAL A 502 9.25 57.47 -21.40
CA VAL A 502 9.35 56.01 -21.22
C VAL A 502 9.60 55.65 -19.76
N LEU A 503 10.55 56.30 -19.08
CA LEU A 503 10.88 56.00 -17.69
C LEU A 503 9.72 56.31 -16.74
N ARG A 504 8.92 57.34 -17.05
CA ARG A 504 7.73 57.65 -16.28
C ARG A 504 6.66 56.57 -16.39
N VAL A 505 6.37 56.10 -17.61
CA VAL A 505 5.44 54.98 -17.84
C VAL A 505 5.98 53.67 -17.23
N ALA A 506 7.30 53.52 -17.18
CA ALA A 506 7.96 52.40 -16.49
C ALA A 506 7.65 52.40 -15.00
N TRP A 507 7.82 53.54 -14.30
CA TRP A 507 7.49 53.62 -12.87
C TRP A 507 6.01 53.37 -12.57
N GLU A 508 5.11 53.82 -13.45
CA GLU A 508 3.68 53.49 -13.37
C GLU A 508 3.49 51.96 -13.48
N SER A 509 3.98 51.36 -14.57
CA SER A 509 3.82 49.93 -14.84
C SER A 509 4.46 49.05 -13.76
N LEU A 510 5.60 49.47 -13.21
CA LEU A 510 6.26 48.78 -12.10
C LEU A 510 5.37 48.78 -10.85
N GLY A 511 4.75 49.91 -10.51
CA GLY A 511 3.86 50.02 -9.35
C GLY A 511 2.64 49.10 -9.44
N VAL A 512 2.03 48.98 -10.62
CA VAL A 512 0.91 48.04 -10.87
C VAL A 512 1.33 46.61 -10.70
N THR A 513 2.45 46.26 -11.34
CA THR A 513 2.94 44.89 -11.38
C THR A 513 3.41 44.44 -10.00
N LEU A 514 4.06 45.31 -9.23
CA LEU A 514 4.41 45.06 -7.83
C LEU A 514 3.19 44.96 -6.92
N ALA A 515 2.21 45.86 -7.06
CA ALA A 515 0.98 45.82 -6.27
C ALA A 515 0.21 44.51 -6.53
N ALA A 516 0.10 44.10 -7.79
CA ALA A 516 -0.53 42.86 -8.16
C ALA A 516 0.25 41.62 -7.70
N TRP A 517 1.59 41.67 -7.69
CA TRP A 517 2.41 40.61 -7.11
C TRP A 517 2.22 40.48 -5.61
N LEU A 518 2.28 41.58 -4.86
CA LEU A 518 2.03 41.58 -3.41
C LEU A 518 0.61 41.09 -3.08
N LEU A 519 -0.39 41.52 -3.85
CA LEU A 519 -1.77 41.05 -3.69
C LEU A 519 -1.90 39.57 -4.03
N GLY A 520 -1.29 39.10 -5.11
CA GLY A 520 -1.34 37.69 -5.52
C GLY A 520 -0.67 36.76 -4.52
N VAL A 521 0.53 37.11 -4.04
CA VAL A 521 1.24 36.35 -3.01
C VAL A 521 0.46 36.40 -1.68
N GLY A 522 -0.01 37.57 -1.26
CA GLY A 522 -0.78 37.72 -0.03
C GLY A 522 -2.08 36.91 -0.04
N LEU A 523 -2.83 36.94 -1.15
CA LEU A 523 -4.02 36.11 -1.33
C LEU A 523 -3.68 34.63 -1.40
N GLY A 524 -2.60 34.24 -2.09
CA GLY A 524 -2.13 32.87 -2.15
C GLY A 524 -1.81 32.32 -0.75
N VAL A 525 -1.01 33.03 0.04
CA VAL A 525 -0.69 32.66 1.42
C VAL A 525 -1.95 32.58 2.29
N ALA A 526 -2.88 33.53 2.16
CA ALA A 526 -4.13 33.52 2.92
C ALA A 526 -5.00 32.29 2.59
N VAL A 527 -5.19 31.99 1.31
CA VAL A 527 -5.96 30.83 0.83
C VAL A 527 -5.28 29.53 1.25
N LEU A 528 -3.97 29.42 1.08
CA LEU A 528 -3.20 28.25 1.46
C LEU A 528 -3.19 28.03 2.98
N SER A 529 -3.07 29.08 3.78
CA SER A 529 -3.16 28.99 5.23
C SER A 529 -4.55 28.53 5.68
N TRP A 530 -5.61 29.05 5.05
CA TRP A 530 -6.98 28.60 5.32
C TRP A 530 -7.17 27.12 4.94
N PHE A 531 -6.67 26.72 3.76
CA PHE A 531 -6.73 25.35 3.27
C PHE A 531 -5.91 24.38 4.14
N ASN A 532 -4.75 24.81 4.62
CA ASN A 532 -3.90 24.00 5.50
C ASN A 532 -4.61 23.68 6.83
N VAL A 533 -5.23 24.68 7.46
CA VAL A 533 -5.96 24.49 8.73
C VAL A 533 -7.25 23.71 8.53
N THR A 534 -7.97 23.97 7.45
CA THR A 534 -9.30 23.37 7.22
C THR A 534 -9.22 21.96 6.64
N PHE A 535 -8.20 21.64 5.84
CA PHE A 535 -8.13 20.39 5.09
C PHE A 535 -6.83 19.60 5.34
N MET A 536 -5.64 20.19 5.20
CA MET A 536 -4.37 19.43 5.33
C MET A 536 -4.18 18.82 6.73
N LEU A 537 -4.20 19.66 7.77
CA LEU A 537 -3.92 19.26 9.15
C LEU A 537 -4.91 18.22 9.70
N PRO A 538 -6.24 18.32 9.41
CA PRO A 538 -7.20 17.27 9.77
C PRO A 538 -6.96 15.93 9.08
N HIS A 539 -6.35 15.92 7.90
CA HIS A 539 -6.03 14.69 7.15
C HIS A 539 -4.60 14.20 7.37
N GLY A 540 -3.84 14.81 8.30
CA GLY A 540 -2.47 14.40 8.63
C GLY A 540 -1.43 14.75 7.55
N LEU A 541 -1.75 15.65 6.62
CA LEU A 541 -0.85 16.09 5.56
C LEU A 541 0.00 17.28 6.02
N LEU A 542 1.23 17.39 5.49
CA LEU A 542 2.10 18.52 5.77
C LEU A 542 2.06 19.49 4.61
N MET A 543 1.95 20.77 4.92
CA MET A 543 2.05 21.84 3.95
C MET A 543 2.82 23.00 4.55
N ASN A 544 4.02 23.25 4.01
CA ASN A 544 4.75 24.46 4.29
C ASN A 544 4.18 25.63 3.45
N VAL A 545 3.40 26.49 4.11
CA VAL A 545 2.76 27.66 3.47
C VAL A 545 3.74 28.83 3.33
N PHE A 546 4.86 28.82 4.05
CA PHE A 546 5.75 29.98 4.22
C PHE A 546 7.20 29.72 3.80
N ASP A 547 7.41 29.11 2.62
CA ASP A 547 8.74 29.07 2.02
C ASP A 547 9.00 30.31 1.17
N TRP A 548 9.49 31.38 1.81
CA TRP A 548 9.77 32.65 1.13
C TRP A 548 10.78 32.52 -0.01
N ASN A 549 11.71 31.56 0.05
CA ASN A 549 12.71 31.39 -1.00
C ASN A 549 12.07 30.85 -2.28
N VAL A 550 11.26 29.80 -2.16
CA VAL A 550 10.58 29.18 -3.31
C VAL A 550 9.51 30.13 -3.86
N LEU A 551 8.71 30.74 -2.98
CA LEU A 551 7.70 31.72 -3.36
C LEU A 551 8.32 32.89 -4.12
N ALA A 552 9.43 33.48 -3.64
CA ALA A 552 10.08 34.57 -4.32
C ALA A 552 10.69 34.13 -5.66
N LEU A 553 11.42 33.01 -5.68
CA LEU A 553 12.14 32.55 -6.87
C LEU A 553 11.19 32.20 -8.03
N HIS A 554 10.06 31.55 -7.74
CA HIS A 554 9.14 31.09 -8.78
C HIS A 554 8.12 32.17 -9.20
N THR A 555 7.76 33.10 -8.30
CA THR A 555 6.77 34.14 -8.63
C THR A 555 7.36 35.44 -9.15
N LEU A 556 8.58 35.84 -8.75
CA LEU A 556 9.23 37.09 -9.21
C LEU A 556 9.53 37.16 -10.72
N PRO A 557 9.83 36.05 -11.43
CA PRO A 557 9.99 36.09 -12.89
C PRO A 557 8.74 36.58 -13.61
N ILE A 558 7.54 36.33 -13.07
CA ILE A 558 6.26 36.75 -13.66
C ILE A 558 6.14 38.27 -13.78
N PRO A 559 6.19 39.05 -12.68
CA PRO A 559 6.14 40.51 -12.75
C PRO A 559 7.30 41.08 -13.54
N LEU A 560 8.50 40.48 -13.46
CA LEU A 560 9.66 40.93 -14.22
C LEU A 560 9.45 40.78 -15.73
N MET A 561 9.00 39.61 -16.20
CA MET A 561 8.75 39.35 -17.62
C MET A 561 7.61 40.20 -18.16
N VAL A 562 6.53 40.35 -17.38
CA VAL A 562 5.40 41.22 -17.72
C VAL A 562 5.87 42.68 -17.86
N PHE A 563 6.71 43.14 -16.93
CA PHE A 563 7.29 44.48 -16.96
C PHE A 563 8.19 44.68 -18.17
N VAL A 564 9.16 43.78 -18.41
CA VAL A 564 10.11 43.86 -19.52
C VAL A 564 9.39 43.83 -20.86
N PHE A 565 8.45 42.91 -21.05
CA PHE A 565 7.69 42.79 -22.30
C PHE A 565 6.78 44.01 -22.51
N GLY A 566 6.00 44.40 -21.50
CA GLY A 566 5.14 45.57 -21.56
C GLY A 566 5.91 46.84 -21.88
N MET A 567 7.02 47.08 -21.18
CA MET A 567 7.87 48.24 -21.42
C MET A 567 8.59 48.19 -22.77
N GLY A 568 9.05 47.01 -23.21
CA GLY A 568 9.68 46.84 -24.51
C GLY A 568 8.76 47.29 -25.66
N THR A 569 7.47 46.92 -25.60
CA THR A 569 6.50 47.34 -26.63
C THR A 569 6.23 48.84 -26.62
N VAL A 570 6.11 49.46 -25.44
CA VAL A 570 5.86 50.89 -25.27
C VAL A 570 7.08 51.72 -25.70
N ALA A 571 8.28 51.31 -25.28
CA ALA A 571 9.53 51.95 -25.66
C ALA A 571 9.76 51.89 -27.17
N TRP A 572 9.52 50.73 -27.80
CA TRP A 572 9.64 50.58 -29.25
C TRP A 572 8.69 51.52 -30.01
N GLN A 573 7.45 51.68 -29.54
CA GLN A 573 6.51 52.63 -30.13
C GLN A 573 7.00 54.07 -29.94
N LEU A 574 7.29 54.51 -28.70
CA LEU A 574 7.74 55.87 -28.38
C LEU A 574 8.99 56.31 -29.15
N LEU A 575 9.95 55.40 -29.33
CA LEU A 575 11.20 55.70 -30.04
C LEU A 575 10.98 55.88 -31.55
N ARG A 576 9.95 55.24 -32.13
CA ARG A 576 9.54 55.36 -33.53
C ARG A 576 8.49 56.43 -33.81
N LEU A 577 8.02 57.17 -32.80
CA LEU A 577 7.02 58.22 -32.99
C LEU A 577 7.64 59.48 -33.60
N ASP A 578 7.06 59.97 -34.69
CA ASP A 578 7.31 61.31 -35.25
C ASP A 578 6.32 62.33 -34.68
N PRO A 579 6.79 63.34 -33.91
CA PRO A 579 5.92 64.30 -33.21
C PRO A 579 5.00 65.10 -34.14
N ILE A 580 5.48 65.40 -35.34
CA ILE A 580 4.80 66.24 -36.34
C ILE A 580 3.54 65.51 -36.87
N SER A 581 3.66 64.20 -37.09
CA SER A 581 2.57 63.35 -37.61
C SER A 581 1.34 63.25 -36.69
N ILE A 582 1.50 63.50 -35.38
CA ILE A 582 0.40 63.42 -34.40
C ILE A 582 -0.41 64.73 -34.38
N ILE A 583 0.25 65.87 -34.61
CA ILE A 583 -0.38 67.18 -34.65
C ILE A 583 -1.16 67.38 -35.97
N GLU A 584 -0.66 66.83 -37.07
CA GLU A 584 -1.36 66.84 -38.38
C GLU A 584 -2.55 65.89 -38.47
N ARG A 585 -2.66 64.87 -37.60
CA ARG A 585 -3.75 63.88 -37.65
C ARG A 585 -5.08 64.40 -37.10
N ARG A 586 -5.21 65.71 -36.95
CA ARG A 586 -6.40 66.41 -36.47
C ARG A 586 -7.19 66.94 -37.66
N ASP A 587 -7.79 66.00 -38.39
CA ASP A 587 -8.98 66.20 -39.21
C ASP A 587 -10.04 65.16 -38.80
#